data_AF-A0A090F8M3-F1
#
_entry.id   AF-A0A090F8M3-F1
#
_cell.length_a   1.000
_cell.length_b   1.000
_cell.length_c   1.000
_cell.angle_alpha   90.00
_cell.angle_beta   90.00
_cell.angle_gamma   90.00
#
_symmetry.space_group_name_H-M   'P 1'
#
loop_
_entity.id
_entity.type
_entity.pdbx_description
1 polymer ?
#
loop_
_entity_poly.entity_id
_entity_poly.type
_entity_poly.pdbx_seq_one_letter_code
_entity_poly.pdbx_strand_id
1 'polypeptide(L)'
;MSRDLIGVLRAQDLIASGPRSPQPGAPYTHVTTRNFLSQSELETLRLLPDFEALEDAGLLSKEKLLAGDIVPELTDAGDEQVE
;
A
#
# COMPACT_ATOMS: atom_id res chain seq x y z
N MET A 1 -2.49 10.46 1.21
CA MET A 1 -2.90 9.04 1.21
C MET A 1 -4.39 8.97 0.98
N SER A 2 -4.83 8.39 -0.13
CA SER A 2 -6.25 8.31 -0.48
C SER A 2 -6.98 7.29 0.40
N ARG A 3 -8.21 7.62 0.80
CA ARG A 3 -9.07 6.72 1.61
C ARG A 3 -9.44 5.47 0.83
N ASP A 4 -9.64 5.62 -0.48
CA ASP A 4 -10.16 4.54 -1.33
C ASP A 4 -9.08 3.47 -1.56
N LEU A 5 -7.81 3.85 -1.70
CA LEU A 5 -6.69 2.90 -1.71
C LEU A 5 -6.61 2.07 -0.42
N ILE A 6 -6.79 2.72 0.73
CA ILE A 6 -6.84 2.01 2.03
C ILE A 6 -8.03 1.05 2.10
N GLY A 7 -9.15 1.39 1.46
CA GLY A 7 -10.29 0.50 1.29
C GLY A 7 -9.95 -0.75 0.49
N VAL A 8 -9.33 -0.58 -0.69
CA VAL A 8 -8.90 -1.69 -1.56
C VAL A 8 -7.90 -2.61 -0.85
N LEU A 9 -6.87 -2.04 -0.23
CA LEU A 9 -5.85 -2.82 0.49
C LEU A 9 -6.45 -3.62 1.66
N ARG A 10 -7.45 -3.07 2.35
CA ARG A 10 -8.19 -3.83 3.40
C ARG A 10 -9.08 -4.91 2.81
N ALA A 11 -9.74 -4.65 1.69
CA ALA A 11 -10.61 -5.63 1.02
C ALA A 11 -9.82 -6.86 0.54
N GLN A 12 -8.56 -6.67 0.13
CA GLN A 12 -7.64 -7.75 -0.24
C GLN A 12 -6.88 -8.37 0.95
N ASP A 13 -7.21 -7.98 2.19
CA ASP A 13 -6.53 -8.41 3.41
C ASP A 13 -5.01 -8.16 3.40
N LEU A 14 -4.52 -7.16 2.65
CA LEU A 14 -3.09 -6.81 2.62
C LEU A 14 -2.68 -5.97 3.85
N ILE A 15 -3.62 -5.18 4.37
CA ILE A 15 -3.41 -4.36 5.57
C ILE A 15 -4.56 -4.54 6.57
N ALA A 16 -4.26 -4.31 7.85
CA ALA A 16 -5.22 -4.29 8.94
C ALA A 16 -5.04 -3.03 9.82
N SER A 17 -6.00 -2.77 10.70
CA SER A 17 -5.88 -1.70 11.68
C SER A 17 -4.76 -2.02 12.68
N GLY A 18 -3.81 -1.08 12.79
CA GLY A 18 -2.70 -1.16 13.73
C GLY A 18 -3.04 -0.58 15.11
N PRO A 19 -2.09 -0.66 16.05
CA PRO A 19 -2.21 -0.03 17.36
C PRO A 19 -2.45 1.47 17.20
N ARG A 20 -3.51 1.96 17.84
CA ARG A 20 -3.83 3.38 17.90
C ARG A 20 -3.39 3.93 19.25
N SER A 21 -2.79 5.11 19.24
CA SER A 21 -2.55 5.83 20.49
C SER A 21 -3.89 6.09 21.21
N PRO A 22 -3.96 5.91 22.53
CA PRO A 22 -5.19 6.14 23.30
C PRO A 22 -5.62 7.62 23.30
N GLN A 23 -4.76 8.55 22.86
CA GLN A 23 -5.05 9.96 22.81
C GLN A 23 -6.25 10.25 21.88
N PRO A 24 -7.29 10.98 22.36
CA PRO A 24 -8.37 11.45 21.51
C PRO A 24 -7.83 12.23 20.30
N GLY A 25 -8.28 11.85 19.11
CA GLY A 25 -7.82 12.43 17.85
C GLY A 25 -6.56 11.79 17.26
N ALA A 26 -5.95 10.79 17.90
CA ALA A 26 -4.81 10.09 17.32
C ALA A 26 -5.17 9.47 15.95
N PRO A 27 -4.30 9.57 14.93
CA PRO A 27 -4.57 9.04 13.60
C PRO A 27 -4.65 7.50 13.60
N TYR A 28 -5.30 6.96 12.58
CA TYR A 28 -5.35 5.52 12.36
C TYR A 28 -4.02 5.00 11.82
N THR A 29 -3.47 4.00 12.50
CA THR A 29 -2.30 3.25 12.05
C THR A 29 -2.77 2.04 11.23
N HIS A 30 -1.99 1.66 10.22
CA HIS A 30 -2.23 0.46 9.43
C HIS A 30 -0.99 -0.42 9.51
N VAL A 31 -1.18 -1.73 9.62
CA VAL A 31 -0.10 -2.73 9.67
C VAL A 31 -0.33 -3.76 8.56
N THR A 32 0.75 -4.33 8.03
CA THR A 32 0.66 -5.43 7.06
C THR A 32 0.19 -6.71 7.73
N THR A 33 -0.52 -7.54 6.98
CA THR A 33 -1.03 -8.84 7.46
C THR A 33 -0.07 -9.98 7.07
N ARG A 34 -0.43 -11.22 7.42
CA ARG A 34 0.26 -12.38 6.87
C ARG A 34 -0.01 -12.59 5.38
N ASN A 35 -1.18 -12.20 4.89
CA ASN A 35 -1.52 -12.34 3.47
C ASN A 35 -0.60 -11.46 2.61
N PHE A 36 -0.21 -10.27 3.10
CA PHE A 36 0.81 -9.45 2.45
C PHE A 36 2.11 -10.21 2.20
N LEU A 37 2.60 -10.97 3.20
CA LEU A 37 3.81 -11.77 3.07
C LEU A 37 3.66 -12.85 2.00
N SER A 38 2.50 -13.52 1.95
CA SER A 38 2.21 -14.52 0.93
C SER A 38 2.17 -13.95 -0.49
N GLN A 39 1.55 -12.78 -0.68
CA GLN A 39 1.45 -12.11 -1.99
C GLN A 39 2.78 -11.49 -2.44
N SER A 40 3.61 -11.08 -1.48
CA SER A 40 4.95 -10.54 -1.76
C SER A 40 6.01 -11.63 -1.89
N GLU A 41 5.63 -12.91 -1.75
CA GLU A 41 6.54 -14.06 -1.74
C GLU A 41 7.66 -13.96 -0.68
N LEU A 42 7.37 -13.29 0.45
CA LEU A 42 8.31 -13.09 1.55
C LEU A 42 7.94 -13.97 2.75
N GLU A 43 8.93 -14.59 3.38
CA GLU A 43 8.71 -15.31 4.64
C GLU A 43 8.58 -14.36 5.84
N THR A 44 9.26 -13.20 5.78
CA THR A 44 9.26 -12.21 6.85
C THR A 44 9.50 -10.80 6.31
N LEU A 45 9.00 -9.78 7.02
CA LEU A 45 9.21 -8.37 6.67
C LEU A 45 10.68 -7.95 6.73
N ARG A 46 11.55 -8.72 7.39
CA ARG A 46 13.00 -8.45 7.40
C ARG A 46 13.67 -8.73 6.07
N LEU A 47 13.01 -9.49 5.19
CA LEU A 47 13.47 -9.78 3.84
C LEU A 47 12.97 -8.75 2.82
N LEU A 48 12.32 -7.67 3.27
CA LEU A 48 11.94 -6.60 2.36
C LEU A 48 13.19 -6.03 1.68
N PRO A 49 13.21 -5.94 0.34
CA PRO A 49 14.27 -5.24 -0.37
C PRO A 49 14.30 -3.77 0.08
N ASP A 50 15.49 -3.19 0.08
CA ASP A 50 15.61 -1.75 0.25
C ASP A 50 15.09 -1.02 -1.00
N PHE A 51 14.99 0.30 -0.89
CA PHE A 51 14.45 1.11 -1.98
C PHE A 51 15.32 1.08 -3.23
N GLU A 52 16.63 0.91 -3.09
CA GLU A 52 17.57 0.83 -4.22
C GLU A 52 17.36 -0.46 -5.01
N ALA A 53 17.27 -1.61 -4.34
CA ALA A 53 16.98 -2.88 -5.00
C ALA A 53 15.61 -2.90 -5.70
N LEU A 54 14.61 -2.20 -5.16
CA LEU A 54 13.30 -2.05 -5.81
C LEU A 54 13.34 -1.19 -7.08
N GLU A 55 14.20 -0.17 -7.11
CA GLU A 55 14.42 0.66 -8.30
C GLU A 55 15.18 -0.10 -9.38
N ASP A 56 16.23 -0.82 -9.01
CA ASP A 56 17.01 -1.67 -9.92
C ASP A 56 16.17 -2.79 -10.53
N ALA A 57 15.20 -3.32 -9.77
CA ALA A 57 14.22 -4.31 -10.25
C ALA A 57 13.10 -3.69 -11.13
N GLY A 58 13.05 -2.35 -11.26
CA GLY A 58 12.02 -1.64 -12.01
C GLY A 58 10.62 -1.65 -11.37
N LEU A 59 10.52 -2.08 -10.10
CA LEU A 59 9.25 -2.15 -9.35
C LEU A 59 8.87 -0.79 -8.72
N LEU A 60 9.84 0.11 -8.62
CA LEU A 60 9.69 1.40 -7.98
C LEU A 60 10.38 2.48 -8.82
N SER A 61 9.82 3.68 -8.87
CA SER A 61 10.51 4.85 -9.40
C SER A 61 10.29 6.02 -8.44
N LYS A 62 11.36 6.53 -7.81
CA LYS A 62 11.28 7.66 -6.86
C LYS A 62 10.61 8.90 -7.47
N GLU A 63 10.80 9.13 -8.76
CA GLU A 63 10.19 10.23 -9.49
C GLU A 63 8.66 10.10 -9.54
N LYS A 64 8.15 8.89 -9.82
CA LYS A 64 6.71 8.59 -9.80
C LYS A 64 6.12 8.64 -8.39
N LEU A 65 6.89 8.23 -7.37
CA LEU A 65 6.50 8.39 -5.96
C LEU A 65 6.26 9.85 -5.59
N LEU A 66 7.19 10.73 -5.96
CA LEU A 66 7.13 12.16 -5.66
C LEU A 66 6.04 12.87 -6.47
N ALA A 67 5.79 12.40 -7.69
CA ALA A 67 4.71 12.89 -8.54
C ALA A 67 3.32 12.40 -8.08
N GLY A 68 3.23 11.38 -7.21
CA GLY A 68 1.97 10.77 -6.78
C GLY A 68 1.39 9.74 -7.77
N ASP A 69 2.14 9.41 -8.83
CA ASP A 69 1.74 8.56 -9.96
C ASP A 69 2.06 7.08 -9.75
N ILE A 70 2.10 6.63 -8.48
CA ILE A 70 2.61 5.29 -8.12
C ILE A 70 1.78 4.19 -8.81
N VAL A 71 0.53 4.48 -9.19
CA VAL A 71 -0.41 3.47 -9.65
C VAL A 71 -1.42 4.02 -10.68
N PRO A 72 -1.09 4.09 -11.98
CA PRO A 72 -2.11 4.33 -13.01
C PRO A 72 -3.06 3.12 -13.16
N GLU A 73 -2.59 1.89 -12.99
CA GLU A 73 -3.40 0.67 -13.18
C GLU A 73 -4.35 0.34 -12.00
N LEU A 74 -4.04 0.78 -10.78
CA LEU A 74 -4.89 0.51 -9.60
C LEU A 74 -5.95 1.60 -9.36
N THR A 75 -5.76 2.79 -9.92
CA THR A 75 -6.69 3.93 -9.76
C THR A 75 -7.76 3.99 -10.86
N ASP A 76 -7.61 3.21 -11.94
CA ASP A 76 -8.53 3.21 -13.09
C ASP A 76 -9.88 2.51 -12.81
N ALA A 77 -10.01 1.76 -11.71
CA ALA A 77 -11.26 1.09 -11.32
C ALA A 77 -12.29 2.03 -10.65
N GLY A 78 -12.49 3.24 -11.19
CA GLY A 78 -13.34 4.27 -10.57
C GLY A 78 -14.08 5.23 -11.50
N ASP A 79 -13.91 5.16 -12.81
CA ASP A 79 -14.64 6.01 -13.76
C ASP A 79 -15.42 5.18 -14.80
N GLU A 80 -16.37 4.36 -14.32
CA GLU A 80 -17.53 4.03 -15.14
C GLU A 80 -18.48 5.23 -15.13
N GLN A 81 -18.29 6.11 -16.12
CA GLN A 81 -19.29 7.11 -16.48
C GLN A 81 -20.56 6.38 -16.90
N VAL A 82 -21.55 6.37 -16.00
CA VAL A 82 -22.93 6.13 -16.36
C VAL A 82 -23.53 7.46 -16.84
N GLU A 83 -23.70 7.52 -18.15
CA GLU A 83 -24.55 8.40 -18.99
C GLU A 83 -25.05 9.73 -18.42
#